data_AF-A0A7G9QN91-F1
#
_entry.id   AF-A0A7G9QN91-F1
#
_cell.length_a   1.000
_cell.length_b   1.000
_cell.length_c   1.000
_cell.angle_alpha   90.00
_cell.angle_beta   90.00
_cell.angle_gamma   90.00
#
_symmetry.space_group_name_H-M   'P 1'
#
loop_
_entity.id
_entity.type
_entity.pdbx_description
1 polymer ?
#
loop_
_entity_poly.entity_id
_entity_poly.type
_entity_poly.pdbx_seq_one_letter_code
_entity_poly.pdbx_strand_id
1 'polypeptide(L)'
;MIFSELETLKCKCILVNEFMAEHGGFSPAMRPFFAQSSKRIDEAYAMCNIKLLRAISSDIDYQIINHMPFSMALKMRQFLKDEPGADFHAIEILQTETIKKILLAEEIANGEEYWLVHNYLNKPETNPVREEEAQKLNILLSAFQGV
;
A
#
# COMPACT_ATOMS: atom_id res chain seq x y z
N MET A 1 4.78 -21.65 3.26
CA MET A 1 5.06 -21.94 1.85
C MET A 1 5.87 -20.77 1.31
N ILE A 2 7.04 -21.00 0.72
CA ILE A 2 7.84 -19.91 0.11
C ILE A 2 7.41 -19.84 -1.36
N PHE A 3 6.82 -18.71 -1.76
CA PHE A 3 6.45 -18.48 -3.16
C PHE A 3 7.70 -18.18 -4.00
N SER A 4 7.72 -18.69 -5.22
CA SER A 4 8.70 -18.25 -6.22
C SER A 4 8.46 -16.79 -6.57
N GLU A 5 9.49 -16.09 -7.04
CA GLU A 5 9.35 -14.69 -7.48
C GLU A 5 8.25 -14.53 -8.54
N LEU A 6 8.15 -15.49 -9.47
CA LEU A 6 7.16 -15.48 -10.53
C LEU A 6 5.73 -15.56 -9.97
N GLU A 7 5.50 -16.40 -8.97
CA GLU A 7 4.21 -16.52 -8.28
C GLU A 7 3.87 -15.25 -7.50
N THR A 8 4.83 -14.68 -6.76
CA THR A 8 4.62 -13.43 -6.02
C THR A 8 4.23 -12.28 -6.96
N LEU A 9 4.95 -12.12 -8.08
CA LEU A 9 4.64 -11.09 -9.08
C LEU A 9 3.25 -11.28 -9.68
N LYS A 10 2.90 -12.52 -10.04
CA LYS A 10 1.56 -12.84 -10.54
C LYS A 10 0.49 -12.47 -9.51
N CYS A 11 0.62 -12.98 -8.28
CA CYS A 11 -0.36 -12.76 -7.21
C CYS A 11 -0.59 -11.27 -6.98
N LYS A 12 0.47 -10.48 -6.82
CA LYS A 12 0.38 -9.03 -6.68
C LYS A 12 -0.41 -8.38 -7.80
N CYS A 13 -0.07 -8.68 -9.06
CA CYS A 13 -0.71 -8.05 -10.20
C CYS A 13 -2.20 -8.41 -10.31
N ILE A 14 -2.56 -9.67 -10.03
CA ILE A 14 -3.96 -10.13 -10.03
C ILE A 14 -4.76 -9.48 -8.90
N LEU A 15 -4.25 -9.55 -7.67
CA LEU A 15 -4.95 -9.03 -6.49
C LEU A 15 -5.19 -7.53 -6.58
N VAL A 16 -4.23 -6.77 -7.16
CA VAL A 16 -4.42 -5.34 -7.39
C VAL A 16 -5.50 -5.06 -8.43
N ASN A 17 -5.56 -5.83 -9.52
CA ASN A 17 -6.67 -5.70 -10.48
C ASN A 17 -8.03 -5.98 -9.84
N GLU A 18 -8.12 -7.03 -9.02
CA GLU A 18 -9.34 -7.40 -8.30
C GLU A 18 -9.76 -6.28 -7.34
N PHE A 19 -8.82 -5.81 -6.52
CA PHE A 19 -9.06 -4.67 -5.63
C PHE A 19 -9.55 -3.43 -6.40
N MET A 20 -8.91 -3.07 -7.51
CA MET A 20 -9.28 -1.89 -8.28
C MET A 20 -10.64 -2.04 -8.96
N ALA A 21 -11.01 -3.25 -9.42
CA ALA A 21 -12.31 -3.51 -10.02
C ALA A 21 -13.47 -3.36 -9.02
N GLU A 22 -13.23 -3.64 -7.74
CA GLU A 22 -14.23 -3.59 -6.67
C GLU A 22 -14.25 -2.26 -5.93
N HIS A 23 -13.07 -1.70 -5.64
CA HIS A 23 -12.89 -0.57 -4.75
C HIS A 23 -12.30 0.67 -5.41
N GLY A 24 -11.79 0.57 -6.65
CA GLY A 24 -11.13 1.67 -7.36
C GLY A 24 -12.06 2.81 -7.82
N GLY A 25 -13.37 2.71 -7.58
CA GLY A 25 -14.34 3.75 -7.96
C GLY A 25 -14.67 3.81 -9.46
N PHE A 26 -14.27 2.79 -10.22
CA PHE A 26 -14.56 2.71 -11.65
C PHE A 26 -16.02 2.31 -11.92
N SER A 27 -16.54 2.75 -13.07
CA SER A 27 -17.88 2.32 -13.50
C SER A 27 -17.93 0.82 -13.76
N PRO A 28 -19.10 0.15 -13.59
CA PRO A 28 -19.23 -1.28 -13.88
C PRO A 28 -18.80 -1.65 -15.32
N ALA A 29 -18.93 -0.73 -16.27
CA ALA A 29 -18.49 -0.90 -17.65
C ALA A 29 -16.97 -1.07 -17.79
N MET A 30 -16.18 -0.64 -16.79
CA MET A 30 -14.73 -0.78 -16.78
C MET A 30 -14.25 -2.14 -16.24
N ARG A 31 -15.10 -2.87 -15.49
CA ARG A 31 -14.74 -4.18 -14.91
C ARG A 31 -14.19 -5.19 -15.93
N PRO A 32 -14.72 -5.29 -17.17
CA PRO A 32 -14.16 -6.19 -18.18
C PRO A 32 -12.70 -5.90 -18.53
N PHE A 33 -12.21 -4.66 -18.40
CA PHE A 33 -10.80 -4.34 -18.67
C PHE A 33 -9.87 -4.90 -17.59
N PHE A 34 -10.28 -4.92 -16.33
CA PHE A 34 -9.53 -5.57 -15.25
C PHE A 34 -9.45 -7.08 -15.48
N ALA A 35 -10.57 -7.71 -15.86
CA ALA A 35 -10.58 -9.14 -16.21
C ALA A 35 -9.65 -9.46 -17.41
N GLN A 36 -9.65 -8.60 -18.44
CA GLN A 36 -8.72 -8.73 -19.57
C GLN A 36 -7.26 -8.54 -19.16
N SER A 37 -6.98 -7.59 -18.26
CA SER A 37 -5.65 -7.38 -17.69
C SER A 37 -5.18 -8.62 -16.92
N SER A 38 -6.04 -9.17 -16.06
CA SER A 38 -5.76 -10.40 -15.31
C SER A 38 -5.48 -11.60 -16.23
N LYS A 39 -6.24 -11.76 -17.31
CA LYS A 39 -5.96 -12.78 -18.32
C LYS A 39 -4.57 -12.64 -18.94
N ARG A 40 -4.13 -11.41 -19.25
CA ARG A 40 -2.78 -11.16 -19.79
C ARG A 40 -1.67 -11.46 -18.78
N ILE A 41 -1.93 -11.24 -17.49
CA ILE A 41 -1.02 -11.60 -16.40
C ILE A 41 -0.89 -13.14 -16.32
N ASP A 42 -2.00 -13.87 -16.41
CA ASP A 42 -1.98 -15.34 -16.46
C ASP A 42 -1.21 -15.88 -17.67
N GLU A 43 -1.40 -15.28 -18.86
CA GLU A 43 -0.65 -15.63 -20.06
C GLU A 43 0.85 -15.37 -19.88
N ALA A 44 1.24 -14.22 -19.33
CA ALA A 44 2.63 -13.89 -19.04
C ALA A 44 3.26 -14.87 -18.03
N TYR A 45 2.50 -15.27 -17.02
CA TYR A 45 2.91 -16.27 -16.04
C TYR A 45 3.12 -17.64 -16.69
N ALA A 46 2.16 -18.12 -17.50
CA ALA A 46 2.26 -19.41 -18.20
C ALA A 46 3.45 -19.46 -19.18
N MET A 47 3.82 -18.32 -19.76
CA MET A 47 5.00 -18.18 -20.62
C MET A 47 6.31 -17.94 -19.85
N CYS A 48 6.29 -17.94 -18.51
CA CYS A 48 7.43 -17.59 -17.65
C CYS A 48 8.06 -16.22 -17.99
N ASN A 49 7.25 -15.27 -18.47
CA ASN A 49 7.71 -13.95 -18.90
C ASN A 49 7.91 -13.02 -17.69
N ILE A 50 8.93 -13.31 -16.89
CA ILE A 50 9.23 -12.59 -15.64
C ILE A 50 9.51 -11.10 -15.87
N LYS A 51 10.09 -10.74 -17.02
CA LYS A 51 10.41 -9.34 -17.34
C LYS A 51 9.14 -8.49 -17.46
N LEU A 52 8.10 -9.04 -18.09
CA LEU A 52 6.80 -8.37 -18.21
C LEU A 52 6.12 -8.26 -16.84
N LEU A 53 6.09 -9.33 -16.05
CA LEU A 53 5.47 -9.31 -14.73
C LEU A 53 6.17 -8.32 -13.77
N ARG A 54 7.50 -8.23 -13.81
CA ARG A 54 8.25 -7.21 -13.07
C ARG A 54 7.87 -5.80 -13.51
N ALA A 55 7.77 -5.56 -14.82
CA ALA A 55 7.38 -4.23 -15.33
C ALA A 55 5.98 -3.83 -14.87
N ILE A 56 5.01 -4.75 -14.88
CA ILE A 56 3.65 -4.51 -14.38
C ILE A 56 3.68 -4.24 -12.87
N SER A 57 4.39 -5.08 -12.10
CA SER A 57 4.54 -4.88 -10.65
C SER A 57 5.15 -3.51 -10.31
N SER A 58 6.20 -3.09 -11.02
CA SER A 58 6.84 -1.80 -10.78
C SER A 58 5.93 -0.61 -11.14
N ASP A 59 5.12 -0.74 -12.19
CA ASP A 59 4.10 0.26 -12.52
C ASP A 59 3.05 0.35 -11.41
N ILE A 60 2.56 -0.79 -10.91
CA ILE A 60 1.64 -0.85 -9.76
C ILE A 60 2.24 -0.13 -8.54
N ASP A 61 3.50 -0.41 -8.20
CA ASP A 61 4.18 0.22 -7.08
C ASP A 61 4.24 1.74 -7.25
N TYR A 62 4.58 2.19 -8.46
CA TYR A 62 4.60 3.61 -8.79
C TYR A 62 3.23 4.26 -8.62
N GLN A 63 2.15 3.61 -9.09
CA GLN A 63 0.78 4.11 -8.92
C GLN A 63 0.36 4.19 -7.46
N ILE A 64 0.69 3.17 -6.65
CA ILE A 64 0.38 3.15 -5.21
C ILE A 64 1.09 4.30 -4.50
N ILE A 65 2.39 4.47 -4.73
CA ILE A 65 3.20 5.47 -4.01
C ILE A 65 2.82 6.90 -4.41
N ASN A 66 2.62 7.16 -5.70
CA ASN A 66 2.54 8.53 -6.21
C ASN A 66 1.12 9.04 -6.44
N HIS A 67 0.14 8.15 -6.63
CA HIS A 67 -1.17 8.53 -7.13
C HIS A 67 -2.34 7.99 -6.29
N MET A 68 -2.11 6.97 -5.47
CA MET A 68 -3.18 6.41 -4.64
C MET A 68 -3.42 7.28 -3.40
N PRO A 69 -4.68 7.69 -3.13
CA PRO A 69 -5.02 8.32 -1.86
C PRO A 69 -4.69 7.39 -0.69
N PHE A 70 -4.20 7.95 0.41
CA PHE A 70 -3.78 7.16 1.57
C PHE A 70 -4.90 6.25 2.11
N SER A 71 -6.13 6.78 2.18
CA SER A 71 -7.35 6.03 2.51
C SER A 71 -7.53 4.76 1.67
N MET A 72 -7.26 4.86 0.38
CA MET A 72 -7.39 3.75 -0.55
C MET A 72 -6.27 2.73 -0.37
N ALA A 73 -5.04 3.18 -0.13
CA ALA A 73 -3.92 2.29 0.16
C ALA A 73 -4.12 1.50 1.46
N LEU A 74 -4.73 2.11 2.49
CA LEU A 74 -5.12 1.39 3.71
C LEU A 74 -6.19 0.33 3.45
N LYS A 75 -7.21 0.65 2.62
CA LYS A 75 -8.21 -0.34 2.19
C LYS A 75 -7.57 -1.48 1.41
N MET A 76 -6.64 -1.18 0.51
CA MET A 76 -5.88 -2.18 -0.24
C MET A 76 -5.08 -3.08 0.71
N ARG A 77 -4.40 -2.52 1.71
CA ARG A 77 -3.70 -3.31 2.71
C ARG A 77 -4.62 -4.28 3.43
N GLN A 78 -5.81 -3.82 3.83
CA GLN A 78 -6.77 -4.67 4.51
C GLN A 78 -7.29 -5.79 3.60
N PHE A 79 -7.55 -5.48 2.33
CA PHE A 79 -7.97 -6.46 1.32
C PHE A 79 -6.90 -7.54 1.11
N LEU A 80 -5.64 -7.14 1.05
CA LEU A 80 -4.52 -8.05 0.80
C LEU A 80 -4.05 -8.83 2.03
N LYS A 81 -4.45 -8.45 3.26
CA LYS A 81 -3.80 -8.90 4.51
C LYS A 81 -3.79 -10.43 4.69
N ASP A 82 -4.83 -11.11 4.21
CA ASP A 82 -5.06 -12.54 4.39
C ASP A 82 -4.63 -13.35 3.15
N GLU A 83 -4.18 -12.67 2.09
CA GLU A 83 -3.84 -13.29 0.81
C GLU A 83 -2.40 -13.85 0.82
N PRO A 84 -2.21 -15.17 0.59
CA PRO A 84 -0.88 -15.76 0.53
C PRO A 84 -0.04 -15.14 -0.59
N GLY A 85 1.15 -14.63 -0.22
CA GLY A 85 2.05 -14.00 -1.19
C GLY A 85 1.68 -12.57 -1.57
N ALA A 86 0.78 -11.92 -0.82
CA ALA A 86 0.55 -10.48 -0.93
C ALA A 86 1.83 -9.69 -0.66
N ASP A 87 2.09 -8.71 -1.53
CA ASP A 87 3.20 -7.76 -1.41
C ASP A 87 2.67 -6.40 -0.94
N PHE A 88 3.11 -5.98 0.24
CA PHE A 88 2.73 -4.72 0.87
C PHE A 88 3.77 -3.60 0.68
N HIS A 89 4.89 -3.87 -0.01
CA HIS A 89 6.05 -3.01 0.07
C HIS A 89 5.77 -1.56 -0.35
N ALA A 90 5.05 -1.35 -1.45
CA ALA A 90 4.67 -0.01 -1.89
C ALA A 90 3.75 0.72 -0.89
N ILE A 91 2.86 0.00 -0.21
CA ILE A 91 1.99 0.58 0.82
C ILE A 91 2.82 0.97 2.05
N GLU A 92 3.82 0.18 2.42
CA GLU A 92 4.73 0.50 3.53
C GLU A 92 5.61 1.73 3.23
N ILE A 93 6.06 1.86 1.97
CA ILE A 93 6.76 3.06 1.50
C ILE A 93 5.83 4.28 1.62
N LEU A 94 4.61 4.19 1.08
CA LEU A 94 3.63 5.28 1.16
C LEU A 94 3.34 5.69 2.62
N GLN A 95 3.17 4.70 3.51
CA GLN A 95 2.99 4.96 4.95
C GLN A 95 4.16 5.73 5.55
N THR A 96 5.39 5.35 5.21
CA THR A 96 6.60 6.02 5.68
C THR A 96 6.68 7.45 5.15
N GLU A 97 6.32 7.68 3.89
CA GLU A 97 6.26 9.02 3.31
C GLU A 97 5.17 9.88 3.95
N THR A 98 4.00 9.30 4.29
CA THR A 98 2.95 10.01 5.01
C THR A 98 3.42 10.42 6.41
N ILE A 99 4.10 9.55 7.16
CA ILE A 99 4.70 9.94 8.46
C ILE A 99 5.68 11.11 8.29
N LYS A 100 6.54 11.07 7.27
CA LYS A 100 7.46 12.18 6.98
C LYS A 100 6.73 13.47 6.66
N LYS A 101 5.64 13.41 5.87
CA LYS A 101 4.81 14.57 5.56
C LYS A 101 4.17 15.16 6.82
N ILE A 102 3.64 14.34 7.71
CA ILE A 102 3.09 14.76 9.01
C ILE A 102 4.16 15.46 9.85
N LEU A 103 5.36 14.88 9.95
CA LEU A 103 6.47 15.48 10.69
C LEU A 103 6.92 16.82 10.12
N LEU A 104 6.87 16.99 8.79
CA LEU A 104 7.22 18.23 8.11
C LEU A 104 6.13 19.30 8.21
N ALA A 105 4.86 18.89 8.13
CA ALA A 105 3.71 19.79 8.24
C ALA A 105 3.39 20.15 9.70
N GLU A 106 3.89 19.36 10.66
CA GLU A 106 3.58 19.46 12.08
C GLU A 106 2.06 19.36 12.35
N GLU A 107 1.35 18.55 11.55
CA GLU A 107 -0.10 18.42 11.59
C GLU A 107 -0.54 17.00 11.23
N ILE A 108 -1.55 16.50 11.95
CA ILE A 108 -2.31 15.30 11.58
C ILE A 108 -3.64 15.79 10.98
N ALA A 109 -3.86 15.56 9.70
CA ALA A 109 -4.97 16.16 8.97
C ALA A 109 -6.29 15.41 9.16
N ASN A 110 -6.24 14.11 9.48
CA ASN A 110 -7.43 13.26 9.54
C ASN A 110 -7.23 12.01 10.41
N GLY A 111 -8.33 11.26 10.63
CA GLY A 111 -8.33 10.07 11.47
C GLY A 111 -7.47 8.91 10.93
N GLU A 112 -7.24 8.82 9.61
CA GLU A 112 -6.39 7.76 9.05
C GLU A 112 -4.91 8.01 9.34
N GLU A 113 -4.48 9.26 9.23
CA GLU A 113 -3.15 9.71 9.65
C GLU A 113 -2.96 9.55 11.15
N TYR A 114 -3.98 9.85 11.96
CA TYR A 114 -3.96 9.61 13.40
C TYR A 114 -3.65 8.14 13.71
N TRP A 115 -4.38 7.20 13.10
CA TRP A 115 -4.15 5.77 13.31
C TRP A 115 -2.82 5.28 12.74
N LEU A 116 -2.37 5.86 11.62
CA LEU A 116 -1.04 5.59 11.08
C LEU A 116 0.04 5.94 12.10
N VAL A 117 0.00 7.16 12.65
CA VAL A 117 0.96 7.63 13.66
C VAL A 117 0.89 6.79 14.92
N HIS A 118 -0.31 6.53 15.44
CA HIS A 118 -0.51 5.67 16.60
C HIS A 118 0.10 4.27 16.41
N ASN A 119 -0.14 3.65 15.26
CA ASN A 119 0.44 2.34 14.94
C ASN A 119 1.96 2.41 14.73
N TYR A 120 2.47 3.50 14.13
CA TYR A 120 3.89 3.72 13.94
C TYR A 120 4.64 3.80 15.28
N LEU A 121 4.08 4.50 16.27
CA LEU A 121 4.72 4.65 17.59
C LEU A 121 4.71 3.36 18.42
N ASN A 122 3.67 2.52 18.25
CA ASN A 122 3.56 1.24 18.96
C ASN A 122 4.45 0.12 18.37
N LYS A 123 5.13 0.34 17.24
CA LYS A 123 6.09 -0.63 16.70
C LYS A 123 7.39 -0.62 17.53
N PRO A 124 7.82 -1.75 18.10
CA PRO A 124 9.05 -1.81 18.88
C PRO A 124 10.29 -1.62 17.99
N GLU A 125 11.03 -0.52 18.13
CA GLU A 125 12.43 -0.46 17.71
C GLU A 125 13.27 0.42 18.65
N THR A 126 14.57 0.16 18.64
CA THR A 126 15.61 0.83 19.42
C THR A 126 16.45 1.73 18.51
N ASN A 127 16.05 2.99 18.31
CA ASN A 127 16.89 3.99 17.62
C ASN A 127 16.65 5.40 18.20
N PRO A 128 17.69 6.14 18.64
CA PRO A 128 17.55 7.48 19.22
C PRO A 128 17.00 8.54 18.24
N VAL A 129 17.25 8.44 16.93
CA VAL A 129 16.63 9.36 15.93
C VAL A 129 15.11 9.23 15.94
N ARG A 130 14.62 8.03 16.23
CA ARG A 130 13.20 7.73 16.35
C ARG A 130 12.60 8.27 17.65
N GLU A 131 13.40 8.58 18.67
CA GLU A 131 12.90 9.10 19.94
C GLU A 131 12.43 10.56 19.80
N GLU A 132 13.20 11.40 19.11
CA GLU A 132 12.79 12.78 18.80
C GLU A 132 11.56 12.80 17.86
N GLU A 133 11.56 11.97 16.82
CA GLU A 133 10.39 11.78 15.95
C GLU A 133 9.17 11.31 16.77
N ALA A 134 9.36 10.36 17.67
CA ALA A 134 8.29 9.82 18.50
C ALA A 134 7.73 10.86 19.46
N GLN A 135 8.57 11.70 20.07
CA GLN A 135 8.13 12.81 20.91
C GLN A 135 7.29 13.80 20.11
N LYS A 136 7.74 14.21 18.91
CA LYS A 136 6.96 15.09 18.03
C LYS A 136 5.61 14.49 17.67
N LEU A 137 5.60 13.23 17.22
CA LEU A 137 4.38 12.52 16.85
C LEU A 137 3.41 12.34 18.04
N ASN A 138 3.91 12.10 19.26
CA ASN A 138 3.08 12.04 20.47
C ASN A 138 2.41 13.37 20.80
N ILE A 139 3.11 14.49 20.62
CA ILE A 139 2.54 15.84 20.78
C ILE A 139 1.41 16.04 19.76
N LEU A 140 1.65 15.69 18.49
CA LEU A 140 0.64 15.80 17.44
C LEU A 140 -0.59 14.93 17.70
N LEU A 141 -0.42 13.69 18.16
CA LEU A 141 -1.54 12.82 18.56
C LEU A 141 -2.39 13.44 19.68
N SER A 142 -1.73 14.02 20.68
CA SER A 142 -2.42 14.66 21.83
C SER A 142 -3.18 15.91 21.40
N ALA A 143 -2.59 16.72 20.50
CA ALA A 143 -3.23 17.90 19.95
C ALA A 143 -4.48 17.55 19.13
N PHE A 144 -4.42 16.49 18.32
CA PHE A 144 -5.57 16.04 17.52
C PHE A 144 -6.76 15.56 18.37
N GLN A 145 -6.51 14.92 19.53
CA GLN A 145 -7.58 14.49 20.45
C GLN A 145 -8.23 15.63 21.25
N GLY A 146 -7.55 16.77 21.35
CA GLY A 146 -8.03 17.94 22.08
C GLY A 146 -8.93 18.88 21.27
N VAL A 147 -9.19 18.54 19.99
CA VAL A 147 -10.08 19.23 19.04
C VAL A 147 -11.43 18.52 18.99
#